data_AF-K1JKM0-F1
#
_entry.id   AF-K1JKM0-F1
#
_cell.length_a   1.000
_cell.length_b   1.000
_cell.length_c   1.000
_cell.angle_alpha   90.00
_cell.angle_beta   90.00
_cell.angle_gamma   90.00
#
_symmetry.space_group_name_H-M   'P 1'
#
loop_
_entity.id
_entity.type
_entity.pdbx_description
1 polymer ?
#
loop_
_entity_poly.entity_id
_entity_poly.type
_entity_poly.pdbx_seq_one_letter_code
_entity_poly.pdbx_strand_id
1 'polypeptide(L)'
;MPQQARDAEFAPHAAIDLRDQNSMFLALEELGIACMQDAWIRSNDPGHKDAAAVHEQAEEFLADILMLLSTGGDESRIVQNGWAGAELAKHLRTSLRQELAAETAAQGLEGGTDAMSDEAVIRLALSCYLKDLELLTARDAHEKMLGRKIEPKEYIDFMIGWSGVFSGAKPSLELPMAFMIFKGAQKH
;
A
#
# COMPACT_ATOMS: atom_id res chain seq x y z
N MET A 1 36.03 1.72 12.78
CA MET A 1 34.61 2.00 13.07
C MET A 1 34.38 1.70 14.54
N PRO A 2 33.96 2.66 15.38
CA PRO A 2 33.65 2.39 16.78
C PRO A 2 32.46 1.42 16.88
N GLN A 3 32.52 0.46 17.81
CA GLN A 3 31.54 -0.62 18.02
C GLN A 3 30.09 -0.08 18.07
N GLN A 4 29.89 1.08 18.71
CA GLN A 4 28.59 1.76 18.82
C GLN A 4 27.92 2.11 17.49
N ALA A 5 28.68 2.33 16.42
CA ALA A 5 28.13 2.63 15.10
C ALA A 5 27.63 1.37 14.38
N ARG A 6 28.21 0.19 14.68
CA ARG A 6 27.72 -1.10 14.18
C ARG A 6 26.44 -1.52 14.90
N ASP A 7 26.35 -1.28 16.21
CA ASP A 7 25.20 -1.71 17.01
C ASP A 7 23.90 -0.95 16.64
N ALA A 8 24.00 0.27 16.10
CA ALA A 8 22.87 1.03 15.59
C ALA A 8 22.34 0.55 14.23
N GLU A 9 23.21 -0.02 13.40
CA GLU A 9 22.87 -0.55 12.06
C GLU A 9 22.07 -1.86 12.13
N PHE A 10 22.22 -2.61 13.23
CA PHE A 10 21.51 -3.86 13.52
C PHE A 10 20.51 -3.74 14.67
N ALA A 11 20.19 -2.52 15.09
CA ALA A 11 19.15 -2.31 16.08
C ALA A 11 17.82 -2.85 15.52
N PRO A 12 16.99 -3.53 16.34
CA PRO A 12 15.67 -3.94 15.91
C PRO A 12 14.92 -2.72 15.38
N HIS A 13 14.26 -2.87 14.23
CA HIS A 13 13.41 -1.81 13.70
C HIS A 13 12.46 -1.35 14.80
N ALA A 14 12.37 -0.04 15.00
CA ALA A 14 11.43 0.51 15.97
C ALA A 14 10.02 0.03 15.62
N ALA A 15 9.20 -0.25 16.64
CA ALA A 15 7.81 -0.60 16.46
C ALA A 15 7.11 0.46 15.58
N ILE A 16 6.31 0.00 14.62
CA ILE A 16 5.62 0.88 13.67
C ILE A 16 4.52 1.63 14.42
N ASP A 17 4.54 2.97 14.38
CA ASP A 17 3.42 3.77 14.85
C ASP A 17 2.42 3.95 13.71
N LEU A 18 1.29 3.24 13.77
CA LEU A 18 0.28 3.29 12.71
C LEU A 18 -0.38 4.66 12.55
N ARG A 19 -0.24 5.57 13.52
CA ARG A 19 -0.76 6.95 13.46
C ARG A 19 0.29 7.94 12.94
N ASP A 20 1.56 7.55 12.91
CA ASP A 20 2.60 8.33 12.30
C ASP A 20 2.63 8.09 10.79
N GLN A 21 2.44 9.16 10.02
CA GLN A 21 2.39 9.05 8.57
C GLN A 21 3.72 8.57 7.97
N ASN A 22 4.86 8.93 8.56
CA ASN A 22 6.16 8.49 8.02
C ASN A 22 6.36 6.98 8.21
N SER A 23 6.00 6.46 9.39
CA SER A 23 5.99 5.02 9.66
C SER A 23 5.08 4.27 8.69
N MET A 24 3.87 4.79 8.45
CA MET A 24 2.94 4.21 7.48
C MET A 24 3.45 4.31 6.04
N PHE A 25 4.10 5.42 5.67
CA PHE A 25 4.72 5.59 4.35
C PHE A 25 5.73 4.48 4.08
N LEU A 26 6.66 4.25 5.02
CA LEU A 26 7.70 3.24 4.87
C LEU A 26 7.10 1.83 4.77
N ALA A 27 6.12 1.52 5.62
CA ALA A 27 5.43 0.22 5.59
C ALA A 27 4.72 -0.03 4.23
N LEU A 28 4.04 0.98 3.69
CA LEU A 28 3.39 0.88 2.38
C LEU A 28 4.42 0.82 1.24
N GLU A 29 5.53 1.55 1.35
CA GLU A 29 6.60 1.53 0.34
C GLU A 29 7.25 0.14 0.25
N GLU A 30 7.60 -0.47 1.38
CA GLU A 30 8.15 -1.82 1.44
C GLU A 30 7.20 -2.87 0.88
N LEU A 31 5.91 -2.80 1.26
CA LEU A 31 4.86 -3.64 0.66
C LEU A 31 4.79 -3.43 -0.85
N GLY A 32 4.81 -2.16 -1.28
CA GLY A 32 4.77 -1.78 -2.69
C GLY A 32 5.93 -2.37 -3.47
N ILE A 33 7.15 -2.31 -2.95
CA ILE A 33 8.34 -2.89 -3.59
C ILE A 33 8.17 -4.41 -3.77
N ALA A 34 7.79 -5.12 -2.71
CA ALA A 34 7.61 -6.58 -2.76
C ALA A 34 6.56 -6.99 -3.80
N CYS A 35 5.37 -6.36 -3.76
CA CYS A 35 4.29 -6.67 -4.69
C CYS A 35 4.59 -6.23 -6.13
N MET A 36 5.25 -5.09 -6.34
CA MET A 36 5.60 -4.63 -7.69
C MET A 36 6.69 -5.49 -8.33
N GLN A 37 7.63 -6.01 -7.54
CA GLN A 37 8.63 -6.95 -8.03
C GLN A 37 7.96 -8.26 -8.50
N ASP A 38 7.03 -8.82 -7.71
CA ASP A 38 6.23 -9.98 -8.11
C ASP A 38 5.42 -9.68 -9.39
N ALA A 39 4.67 -8.58 -9.43
CA ALA A 39 3.87 -8.19 -10.58
C ALA A 39 4.70 -8.02 -11.86
N TRP A 40 5.90 -7.43 -11.74
CA TRP A 40 6.82 -7.27 -12.85
C TRP A 40 7.33 -8.61 -13.37
N ILE A 41 7.77 -9.52 -12.49
CA ILE A 41 8.25 -10.85 -12.87
C ILE A 41 7.13 -11.62 -13.58
N ARG A 42 5.91 -11.66 -13.01
CA ARG A 42 4.78 -12.36 -13.62
C ARG A 42 4.45 -11.87 -15.03
N SER A 43 4.64 -10.57 -15.29
CA SER A 43 4.31 -9.94 -16.57
C SER A 43 5.44 -9.98 -17.60
N ASN A 44 6.71 -10.03 -17.17
CA ASN A 44 7.87 -9.85 -18.07
C ASN A 44 8.80 -11.07 -18.13
N ASP A 45 8.94 -11.83 -17.04
CA ASP A 45 9.79 -13.02 -16.98
C ASP A 45 9.17 -14.10 -16.07
N PRO A 46 8.01 -14.68 -16.45
CA PRO A 46 7.34 -15.69 -15.62
C PRO A 46 8.14 -16.99 -15.47
N GLY A 47 9.17 -17.20 -16.31
CA GLY A 47 10.10 -18.31 -16.21
C GLY A 47 11.31 -18.03 -15.30
N HIS A 48 11.37 -16.86 -14.67
CA HIS A 48 12.48 -16.50 -13.78
C HIS A 48 12.64 -17.54 -12.67
N LYS A 49 13.89 -17.97 -12.42
CA LYS A 49 14.21 -19.03 -11.45
C LYS A 49 13.69 -18.76 -10.04
N ASP A 50 13.56 -17.49 -9.68
CA ASP A 50 13.13 -17.05 -8.34
C ASP A 50 11.65 -16.62 -8.32
N ALA A 51 10.89 -16.78 -9.42
CA ALA A 51 9.52 -16.26 -9.53
C ALA A 51 8.59 -16.77 -8.41
N ALA A 52 8.66 -18.06 -8.07
CA ALA A 52 7.85 -18.64 -7.00
C ALA A 52 8.21 -18.05 -5.62
N ALA A 53 9.51 -17.89 -5.34
CA ALA A 53 9.98 -17.34 -4.07
C ALA A 53 9.62 -15.86 -3.92
N VAL A 54 9.73 -15.07 -5.00
CA VAL A 54 9.31 -13.65 -4.99
C VAL A 54 7.80 -13.53 -4.80
N HIS A 55 7.02 -14.41 -5.42
CA HIS A 55 5.57 -14.44 -5.24
C HIS A 55 5.18 -14.75 -3.79
N GLU A 56 5.73 -15.83 -3.23
CA GLU A 56 5.52 -16.23 -1.83
C GLU A 56 5.91 -15.09 -0.87
N GLN A 57 7.06 -14.45 -1.09
CA GLN A 57 7.50 -13.31 -0.30
C GLN A 57 6.51 -12.14 -0.37
N ALA A 58 5.98 -11.81 -1.55
CA ALA A 58 4.99 -10.74 -1.70
C ALA A 58 3.67 -11.07 -0.97
N GLU A 59 3.22 -12.33 -1.01
CA GLU A 59 2.04 -12.78 -0.26
C GLU A 59 2.26 -12.74 1.26
N GLU A 60 3.44 -13.16 1.73
CA GLU A 60 3.81 -13.11 3.15
C GLU A 60 3.85 -11.67 3.67
N PHE A 61 4.47 -10.75 2.92
CA PHE A 61 4.51 -9.32 3.29
C PHE A 61 3.10 -8.71 3.33
N LEU A 62 2.25 -9.02 2.35
CA LEU A 62 0.87 -8.55 2.34
C LEU A 62 0.07 -9.10 3.53
N ALA A 63 0.20 -10.39 3.81
CA ALA A 63 -0.48 -11.03 4.94
C ALA A 63 -0.02 -10.44 6.28
N ASP A 64 1.27 -10.17 6.40
CA ASP A 64 1.86 -9.57 7.59
C ASP A 64 1.37 -8.14 7.83
N ILE A 65 1.45 -7.26 6.81
CA ILE A 65 0.91 -5.89 6.90
C ILE A 65 -0.58 -5.91 7.22
N LEU A 66 -1.35 -6.78 6.57
CA LEU A 66 -2.77 -6.93 6.88
C LEU A 66 -3.00 -7.34 8.33
N MET A 67 -2.24 -8.31 8.85
CA MET A 67 -2.33 -8.73 10.25
C MET A 67 -2.03 -7.56 11.20
N LEU A 68 -0.98 -6.80 10.95
CA LEU A 68 -0.62 -5.63 11.76
C LEU A 68 -1.71 -4.56 11.74
N LEU A 69 -2.26 -4.25 10.56
CA LEU A 69 -3.30 -3.22 10.41
C LEU A 69 -4.66 -3.67 10.98
N SER A 70 -4.98 -4.96 10.93
CA SER A 70 -6.28 -5.49 11.37
C SER A 70 -6.32 -5.86 12.85
N THR A 71 -5.20 -6.29 13.43
CA THR A 71 -5.14 -6.75 14.83
C THR A 71 -4.33 -5.86 15.75
N GLY A 72 -3.45 -5.02 15.18
CA GLY A 72 -2.47 -4.24 15.93
C GLY A 72 -1.19 -4.99 16.26
N GLY A 73 -1.07 -6.28 15.92
CA GLY A 73 0.13 -7.08 16.22
C GLY A 73 0.51 -7.08 17.71
N ASP A 74 1.76 -7.44 18.01
CA ASP A 74 2.31 -7.31 19.36
C ASP A 74 3.13 -6.02 19.55
N GLU A 75 3.43 -5.67 20.81
CA GLU A 75 4.13 -4.44 21.19
C GLU A 75 5.57 -4.34 20.65
N SER A 76 6.19 -5.44 20.22
CA SER A 76 7.51 -5.39 19.57
C SER A 76 7.45 -4.92 18.13
N ARG A 77 6.26 -4.98 17.51
CA ARG A 77 6.06 -4.69 16.08
C ARG A 77 5.29 -3.40 15.86
N ILE A 78 4.37 -3.06 16.75
CA ILE A 78 3.43 -1.93 16.60
C ILE A 78 3.31 -1.16 17.92
N VAL A 79 3.27 0.16 17.81
CA VAL A 79 2.87 1.04 18.92
C VAL A 79 1.37 0.89 19.16
N GLN A 80 0.99 0.39 20.34
CA GLN A 80 -0.40 0.13 20.72
C GLN A 80 -1.17 1.44 21.01
N ASN A 81 -1.58 2.13 19.95
CA ASN A 81 -2.27 3.42 19.98
C ASN A 81 -3.79 3.31 19.71
N GLY A 82 -4.31 2.08 19.55
CA GLY A 82 -5.73 1.79 19.30
C GLY A 82 -6.22 2.07 17.87
N TRP A 83 -5.32 2.40 16.94
CA TRP A 83 -5.70 2.73 15.56
C TRP A 83 -6.04 1.50 14.71
N ALA A 84 -5.35 0.37 14.93
CA ALA A 84 -5.58 -0.86 14.17
C ALA A 84 -7.02 -1.41 14.33
N GLY A 85 -7.41 -2.28 13.40
CA GLY A 85 -8.69 -2.97 13.42
C GLY A 85 -9.87 -2.04 13.16
N ALA A 86 -10.82 -2.00 14.08
CA ALA A 86 -12.12 -1.34 13.88
C ALA A 86 -12.00 0.16 13.60
N GLU A 87 -11.09 0.88 14.28
CA GLU A 87 -10.93 2.33 14.09
C GLU A 87 -10.36 2.66 12.71
N LEU A 88 -9.29 1.97 12.30
CA LEU A 88 -8.74 2.08 10.94
C LEU A 88 -9.80 1.70 9.90
N ALA A 89 -10.48 0.55 10.04
CA ALA A 89 -11.46 0.10 9.07
C ALA A 89 -12.63 1.10 8.92
N LYS A 90 -13.13 1.66 10.03
CA LYS A 90 -14.15 2.71 10.03
C LYS A 90 -13.66 3.97 9.30
N HIS A 91 -12.42 4.37 9.53
CA HIS A 91 -11.81 5.49 8.82
C HIS A 91 -11.74 5.20 7.31
N LEU A 92 -11.22 4.05 6.90
CA LEU A 92 -11.08 3.65 5.49
C LEU A 92 -12.43 3.59 4.77
N ARG A 93 -13.50 3.06 5.40
CA ARG A 93 -14.87 3.08 4.81
C ARG A 93 -15.31 4.50 4.44
N THR A 94 -14.90 5.49 5.23
CA THR A 94 -15.23 6.90 5.00
C THR A 94 -14.30 7.54 3.98
N SER A 95 -12.99 7.42 4.19
CA SER A 95 -11.95 8.10 3.42
C SER A 95 -11.77 7.57 2.00
N LEU A 96 -12.10 6.29 1.77
CA LEU A 96 -11.92 5.56 0.50
C LEU A 96 -13.25 5.10 -0.10
N ARG A 97 -14.36 5.77 0.25
CA ARG A 97 -15.71 5.31 -0.12
C ARG A 97 -15.85 5.01 -1.62
N GLN A 98 -15.26 5.83 -2.48
CA GLN A 98 -15.37 5.68 -3.94
C GLN A 98 -14.49 4.54 -4.46
N GLU A 99 -13.26 4.45 -3.95
CA GLU A 99 -12.27 3.44 -4.29
C GLU A 99 -12.76 2.06 -3.91
N LEU A 100 -13.24 1.90 -2.66
CA LEU A 100 -13.77 0.64 -2.18
C LEU A 100 -15.03 0.24 -2.93
N ALA A 101 -15.95 1.17 -3.20
CA ALA A 101 -17.16 0.86 -3.98
C ALA A 101 -16.83 0.39 -5.40
N ALA A 102 -15.86 1.03 -6.07
CA ALA A 102 -15.42 0.62 -7.40
C ALA A 102 -14.76 -0.77 -7.36
N GLU A 103 -13.96 -1.05 -6.34
CA GLU A 103 -13.26 -2.33 -6.18
C GLU A 103 -14.23 -3.47 -5.82
N THR A 104 -15.17 -3.24 -4.91
CA THR A 104 -16.26 -4.17 -4.58
C THR A 104 -17.07 -4.53 -5.84
N ALA A 105 -17.40 -3.54 -6.67
CA ALA A 105 -18.10 -3.76 -7.92
C ALA A 105 -17.26 -4.56 -8.93
N ALA A 106 -15.96 -4.27 -9.05
CA ALA A 106 -15.05 -4.99 -9.93
C ALA A 106 -14.86 -6.47 -9.52
N GLN A 107 -14.94 -6.77 -8.22
CA GLN A 107 -14.86 -8.14 -7.69
C GLN A 107 -16.20 -8.87 -7.65
N GLY A 108 -17.31 -8.23 -8.06
CA GLY A 108 -18.64 -8.83 -8.03
C GLY A 108 -19.18 -9.09 -6.62
N LEU A 109 -18.69 -8.36 -5.63
CA LEU A 109 -19.11 -8.50 -4.23
C LEU A 109 -20.43 -7.73 -4.00
N GLU A 110 -21.47 -8.42 -3.52
CA GLU A 110 -22.75 -7.80 -3.18
C GLU A 110 -22.75 -7.27 -1.73
N GLY A 111 -23.46 -6.18 -1.45
CA GLY A 111 -23.72 -5.71 -0.08
C GLY A 111 -22.88 -4.53 0.43
N GLY A 112 -21.95 -4.00 -0.36
CA GLY A 112 -21.14 -2.84 0.00
C GLY A 112 -20.19 -3.08 1.19
N THR A 113 -19.40 -2.06 1.54
CA THR A 113 -18.35 -2.19 2.59
C THR A 113 -18.88 -2.22 4.01
N ASP A 114 -20.14 -1.83 4.23
CA ASP A 114 -20.73 -1.73 5.57
C ASP A 114 -21.02 -3.12 6.17
N ALA A 115 -21.24 -4.14 5.32
CA ALA A 115 -21.45 -5.52 5.74
C ALA A 115 -20.14 -6.33 5.86
N MET A 116 -19.02 -5.78 5.41
CA MET A 116 -17.71 -6.44 5.44
C MET A 116 -17.08 -6.38 6.83
N SER A 117 -16.33 -7.41 7.21
CA SER A 117 -15.50 -7.37 8.42
C SER A 117 -14.42 -6.29 8.30
N ASP A 118 -13.88 -5.84 9.44
CA ASP A 118 -12.85 -4.80 9.45
C ASP A 118 -11.58 -5.25 8.73
N GLU A 119 -11.15 -6.50 8.92
CA GLU A 119 -10.03 -7.07 8.15
C GLU A 119 -10.33 -7.06 6.64
N ALA A 120 -11.54 -7.42 6.22
CA ALA A 120 -11.90 -7.46 4.80
C ALA A 120 -11.88 -6.06 4.16
N VAL A 121 -12.30 -5.02 4.90
CA VAL A 121 -12.19 -3.63 4.45
C VAL A 121 -10.72 -3.19 4.35
N ILE A 122 -9.90 -3.51 5.34
CA ILE A 122 -8.46 -3.17 5.32
C ILE A 122 -7.76 -3.87 4.16
N ARG A 123 -8.04 -5.16 3.93
CA ARG A 123 -7.54 -5.92 2.77
C ARG A 123 -7.98 -5.29 1.45
N LEU A 124 -9.24 -4.88 1.34
CA LEU A 124 -9.75 -4.21 0.15
C LEU A 124 -9.06 -2.87 -0.10
N ALA A 125 -8.80 -2.08 0.96
CA ALA A 125 -8.06 -0.84 0.86
C ALA A 125 -6.60 -1.05 0.43
N LEU A 126 -5.92 -2.08 0.94
CA LEU A 126 -4.57 -2.46 0.49
C LEU A 126 -4.57 -2.87 -0.99
N SER A 127 -5.59 -3.61 -1.43
CA SER A 127 -5.78 -3.94 -2.85
C SER A 127 -5.94 -2.67 -3.71
N CYS A 128 -6.75 -1.70 -3.27
CA CYS A 128 -6.88 -0.42 -3.98
C CYS A 128 -5.54 0.33 -4.08
N TYR A 129 -4.75 0.37 -2.99
CA TYR A 129 -3.42 0.95 -2.98
C TYR A 129 -2.49 0.27 -3.99
N LEU A 130 -2.39 -1.06 -3.95
CA LEU A 130 -1.51 -1.83 -4.82
C LEU A 130 -1.89 -1.68 -6.30
N LYS A 131 -3.19 -1.69 -6.63
CA LYS A 131 -3.67 -1.43 -7.99
C LYS A 131 -3.31 -0.02 -8.47
N ASP A 132 -3.44 0.97 -7.60
CA ASP A 132 -3.04 2.33 -7.93
C ASP A 132 -1.53 2.45 -8.14
N LEU A 133 -0.73 1.70 -7.38
CA LEU A 133 0.72 1.63 -7.55
C LEU A 133 1.12 0.91 -8.86
N GLU A 134 0.43 -0.16 -9.23
CA GLU A 134 0.60 -0.82 -10.54
C GLU A 134 0.30 0.16 -11.68
N LEU A 135 -0.79 0.92 -11.58
CA LEU A 135 -1.14 1.96 -12.56
C LEU A 135 -0.10 3.07 -12.63
N LEU A 136 0.48 3.47 -11.49
CA LEU A 136 1.54 4.47 -11.45
C LEU A 136 2.80 3.95 -12.16
N THR A 137 3.14 2.68 -11.96
CA THR A 137 4.26 2.01 -12.62
C THR A 137 4.02 1.88 -14.13
N ALA A 138 2.81 1.51 -14.54
CA ALA A 138 2.42 1.46 -15.95
C ALA A 138 2.49 2.85 -16.61
N ARG A 139 2.09 3.90 -15.89
CA ARG A 139 2.25 5.29 -16.33
C ARG A 139 3.72 5.65 -16.50
N ASP A 140 4.60 5.29 -15.56
CA ASP A 140 6.03 5.56 -15.67
C ASP A 140 6.63 4.89 -16.90
N ALA A 141 6.26 3.63 -17.16
CA ALA A 141 6.65 2.92 -18.37
C ALA A 141 6.15 3.62 -19.64
N HIS A 142 4.90 4.10 -19.66
CA HIS A 142 4.32 4.85 -20.78
C HIS A 142 5.06 6.19 -21.02
N GLU A 143 5.33 6.97 -19.97
CA GLU A 143 6.08 8.22 -20.06
C GLU A 143 7.50 7.98 -20.58
N LYS A 144 8.16 6.92 -20.11
CA LYS A 144 9.49 6.50 -20.58
C LYS A 144 9.49 6.14 -22.07
N MET A 145 8.45 5.47 -22.58
CA MET A 145 8.31 5.20 -24.02
C MET A 145 8.19 6.48 -24.86
N LEU A 146 7.66 7.55 -24.28
CA LEU A 146 7.56 8.87 -24.92
C LEU A 146 8.81 9.74 -24.71
N GLY A 147 9.88 9.20 -24.11
CA GLY A 147 11.11 9.94 -23.81
C GLY A 147 10.95 10.96 -22.67
N ARG A 148 9.90 10.83 -21.86
CA ARG A 148 9.63 11.65 -20.68
C ARG A 148 9.91 10.84 -19.41
N LYS A 149 9.92 11.52 -18.26
CA LYS A 149 10.08 10.89 -16.95
C LYS A 149 9.04 11.47 -16.00
N ILE A 150 8.46 10.64 -15.15
CA ILE A 150 7.63 11.12 -14.04
C ILE A 150 8.54 11.88 -13.06
N GLU A 151 8.09 13.06 -12.63
CA GLU A 151 8.82 13.83 -11.62
C GLU A 151 8.83 13.05 -10.29
N PRO A 152 9.98 12.92 -9.59
CA PRO A 152 10.04 12.20 -8.32
C PRO A 152 9.01 12.68 -7.29
N LYS A 153 8.67 13.97 -7.34
CA LYS A 153 7.63 14.57 -6.50
C LYS A 153 6.26 13.92 -6.70
N GLU A 154 5.91 13.45 -7.90
CA GLU A 154 4.62 12.82 -8.14
C GLU A 154 4.51 11.47 -7.41
N TYR A 155 5.59 10.68 -7.37
CA TYR A 155 5.62 9.45 -6.58
C TYR A 155 5.51 9.75 -5.08
N ILE A 156 6.23 10.75 -4.59
CA ILE A 156 6.17 11.17 -3.19
C ILE A 156 4.75 11.64 -2.83
N ASP A 157 4.13 12.48 -3.66
CA ASP A 157 2.79 12.99 -3.43
C ASP A 157 1.74 11.85 -3.47
N PHE A 158 1.93 10.86 -4.34
CA PHE A 158 1.13 9.63 -4.37
C PHE A 158 1.23 8.86 -3.06
N MET A 159 2.44 8.60 -2.58
CA MET A 159 2.68 7.88 -1.34
C MET A 159 2.22 8.67 -0.11
N ILE A 160 2.34 9.99 -0.10
CA ILE A 160 1.77 10.88 0.92
C ILE A 160 0.24 10.77 0.94
N GLY A 161 -0.41 10.67 -0.21
CA GLY A 161 -1.86 10.47 -0.30
C GLY A 161 -2.31 9.18 0.40
N TRP A 162 -1.71 8.06 0.03
CA TRP A 162 -2.05 6.74 0.58
C TRP A 162 -1.66 6.58 2.05
N SER A 163 -0.42 6.90 2.41
CA SER A 163 0.04 6.84 3.82
C SER A 163 -0.76 7.78 4.73
N GLY A 164 -1.19 8.94 4.22
CA GLY A 164 -2.01 9.89 4.96
C GLY A 164 -3.38 9.32 5.32
N VAL A 165 -4.01 8.57 4.40
CA VAL A 165 -5.28 7.91 4.68
C VAL A 165 -5.11 6.72 5.63
N PHE A 166 -4.12 5.86 5.40
CA PHE A 166 -3.89 4.70 6.28
C PHE A 166 -3.49 5.09 7.72
N SER A 167 -2.79 6.21 7.91
CA SER A 167 -2.45 6.73 9.24
C SER A 167 -3.56 7.57 9.89
N GLY A 168 -4.60 7.93 9.13
CA GLY A 168 -5.64 8.85 9.57
C GLY A 168 -5.20 10.32 9.62
N ALA A 169 -4.03 10.66 9.09
CA ALA A 169 -3.57 12.03 8.92
C ALA A 169 -4.40 12.81 7.88
N LYS A 170 -4.99 12.10 6.90
CA LYS A 170 -5.88 12.66 5.88
C LYS A 170 -7.28 12.05 5.98
N PRO A 171 -8.36 12.86 5.93
CA PRO A 171 -9.74 12.37 5.97
C PRO A 171 -10.25 11.82 4.62
N SER A 172 -9.47 11.95 3.55
CA SER A 172 -9.82 11.53 2.20
C SER A 172 -8.56 11.31 1.36
N LEU A 173 -8.67 10.43 0.37
CA LEU A 173 -7.57 10.17 -0.56
C LEU A 173 -7.41 11.32 -1.56
N GLU A 174 -6.18 11.85 -1.63
CA GLU A 174 -5.78 12.87 -2.59
C GLU A 174 -4.54 12.37 -3.32
N LEU A 175 -4.68 12.13 -4.62
CA LEU A 175 -3.60 11.64 -5.48
C LEU A 175 -3.21 12.70 -6.53
N PRO A 176 -1.99 12.64 -7.08
CA PRO A 176 -1.54 13.56 -8.12
C PRO A 176 -2.53 13.61 -9.31
N MET A 177 -2.83 14.82 -9.78
CA MET A 177 -3.81 15.03 -10.85
C MET A 177 -3.44 14.29 -12.15
N ALA A 178 -2.15 14.28 -12.51
CA ALA A 178 -1.69 13.57 -13.70
C ALA A 178 -1.89 12.05 -13.59
N PHE A 179 -1.69 11.49 -12.38
CA PHE A 179 -2.04 10.09 -12.10
C PHE A 179 -3.54 9.86 -12.22
N MET A 180 -4.38 10.73 -11.63
CA MET A 180 -5.84 10.59 -11.69
C MET A 180 -6.39 10.65 -13.13
N ILE A 181 -5.83 11.52 -13.97
CA ILE A 181 -6.16 11.59 -15.41
C ILE A 181 -5.80 10.26 -16.10
N PHE A 182 -4.60 9.74 -15.86
CA PHE A 182 -4.17 8.47 -16.43
C PHE A 182 -5.06 7.30 -15.97
N LYS A 183 -5.33 7.19 -14.66
CA LYS A 183 -6.23 6.20 -14.07
C LYS A 183 -7.64 6.27 -14.67
N GLY A 184 -8.15 7.47 -14.91
CA GLY A 184 -9.44 7.66 -15.58
C GLY A 184 -9.46 7.17 -17.03
N ALA A 185 -8.36 7.35 -17.77
CA ALA A 185 -8.23 6.91 -19.16
C ALA A 185 -8.14 5.38 -19.30
N GLN A 186 -7.69 4.65 -18.28
CA GLN A 186 -7.61 3.18 -18.28
C GLN A 186 -8.94 2.48 -17.95
N LYS A 187 -10.01 3.22 -17.62
CA LYS A 187 -11.33 2.65 -17.26
C LYS A 187 -12.25 2.41 -18.49
N HIS A 188 -11.69 2.39 -19.70
CA HIS A 188 -12.38 2.20 -20.97
C HIS A 188 -11.62 1.22 -21.87
#